data_AF-A0A938K4Z7-F1
#
_entry.id   AF-A0A938K4Z7-F1
#
_cell.length_a   1.000
_cell.length_b   1.000
_cell.length_c   1.000
_cell.angle_alpha   90.00
_cell.angle_beta   90.00
_cell.angle_gamma   90.00
#
_symmetry.space_group_name_H-M   'P 1'
#
loop_
_entity.id
_entity.type
_entity.pdbx_description
1 polymer ?
#
loop_
_entity_poly.entity_id
_entity_poly.type
_entity_poly.pdbx_seq_one_letter_code
_entity_poly.pdbx_strand_id
1 'polypeptide(L)'
;MKQRKLERDQRLDRRLPIPCQMVSNEETTPITQTPIERRLEQTILEDAARYAKRLGMDRRLFLRTSGGMACAFLALNKLFGDFYDVDEAEVYEPAATREKLPKGMFILDSQTHFCQDGMKTNLRGMS
;
A
#
# COMPACT_ATOMS: atom_id res chain seq x y z
N MET A 1 16.01 -9.81 14.69
CA MET A 1 14.64 -10.09 15.16
C MET A 1 13.68 -9.67 14.05
N LYS A 2 12.80 -10.57 13.57
CA LYS A 2 11.85 -10.27 12.48
C LYS A 2 10.78 -9.30 13.03
N GLN A 3 10.88 -8.03 12.67
CA GLN A 3 10.01 -6.98 13.19
C GLN A 3 8.73 -6.87 12.35
N ARG A 4 7.57 -6.68 12.99
CA ARG A 4 6.30 -6.50 12.29
C ARG A 4 6.31 -5.17 11.53
N LYS A 5 5.69 -5.12 10.37
CA LYS A 5 5.67 -3.91 9.53
C LYS A 5 5.06 -2.70 10.25
N LEU A 6 3.95 -2.91 10.97
CA LEU A 6 3.28 -1.83 11.71
C LEU A 6 4.23 -1.18 12.74
N GLU A 7 4.95 -1.98 13.52
CA GLU A 7 5.93 -1.51 14.50
C GLU A 7 7.09 -0.77 13.83
N ARG A 8 7.56 -1.27 12.69
CA ARG A 8 8.62 -0.63 11.90
C ARG A 8 8.17 0.74 11.40
N ASP A 9 6.97 0.84 10.87
CA ASP A 9 6.44 2.08 10.30
C ASP A 9 6.10 3.11 11.39
N GLN A 10 5.67 2.66 12.57
CA GLN A 10 5.52 3.50 13.76
C GLN A 10 6.88 4.03 14.24
N ARG A 11 7.89 3.15 14.35
CA ARG A 11 9.23 3.54 14.82
C ARG A 11 9.95 4.48 13.84
N LEU A 12 9.84 4.22 12.54
CA LEU A 12 10.49 5.02 11.49
C LEU A 12 9.64 6.23 11.07
N ASP A 13 8.42 6.31 11.60
CA ASP A 13 7.45 7.37 11.34
C ASP A 13 7.24 7.69 9.86
N ARG A 14 7.19 6.61 9.07
CA ARG A 14 7.06 6.66 7.61
C ARG A 14 5.62 6.78 7.19
N ARG A 15 4.71 6.05 7.85
CA ARG A 15 3.24 6.07 7.68
C ARG A 15 2.81 6.24 6.21
N LEU A 16 3.33 5.37 5.35
CA LEU A 16 3.02 5.37 3.93
C LEU A 16 1.55 5.00 3.70
N PRO A 17 0.93 5.49 2.62
CA PRO A 17 -0.44 5.13 2.26
C PRO A 17 -0.58 3.67 1.79
N ILE A 18 0.52 3.05 1.34
CA ILE A 18 0.56 1.65 0.92
C ILE A 18 1.67 0.86 1.63
N PRO A 19 1.44 -0.43 1.95
CA PRO A 19 2.45 -1.25 2.58
C PRO A 19 3.55 -1.65 1.57
N CYS A 20 4.79 -1.18 1.81
CA CYS A 20 5.97 -1.62 1.05
C CYS A 20 6.68 -2.83 1.69
N GLN A 21 5.94 -3.76 2.27
CA GLN A 21 6.39 -5.06 2.77
C GLN A 21 5.15 -5.85 3.17
N MET A 22 5.18 -7.17 3.03
CA MET A 22 4.13 -8.07 3.50
C MET A 22 3.71 -7.74 4.94
N VAL A 23 2.41 -7.51 5.13
CA VAL A 23 1.81 -7.36 6.46
C VAL A 23 1.37 -8.75 6.91
N SER A 24 1.74 -9.12 8.14
CA SER A 24 1.35 -10.40 8.72
C SER A 24 -0.10 -10.34 9.19
N ASN A 25 -0.85 -11.40 8.91
CA ASN A 25 -2.18 -11.69 9.41
C ASN A 25 -2.15 -12.50 10.73
N GLU A 26 -1.06 -12.43 11.49
CA GLU A 26 -0.76 -13.22 12.70
C GLU A 26 -0.46 -14.71 12.48
N GLU A 27 -0.75 -15.27 11.30
CA GLU A 27 -0.47 -16.68 11.00
C GLU A 27 0.97 -16.93 10.54
N THR A 28 1.58 -15.94 9.89
CA THR A 28 2.92 -16.07 9.30
C THR A 28 3.79 -14.87 9.64
N THR A 29 5.05 -15.11 10.03
CA THR A 29 6.00 -14.02 10.23
C THR A 29 6.33 -13.37 8.89
N PRO A 30 6.19 -12.03 8.74
CA PRO A 30 6.30 -11.40 7.43
C PRO A 30 7.72 -11.57 6.90
N ILE A 31 7.83 -11.86 5.59
CA ILE A 31 9.12 -11.93 4.92
C ILE A 31 9.82 -10.57 4.99
N THR A 32 11.15 -10.61 4.96
CA THR A 32 11.94 -9.39 4.89
C THR A 32 11.61 -8.62 3.62
N GLN A 33 11.53 -7.29 3.73
CA GLN A 33 11.34 -6.40 2.59
C GLN A 33 12.39 -6.66 1.51
N THR A 34 11.90 -6.90 0.30
CA THR A 34 12.72 -7.12 -0.90
C THR A 34 13.45 -5.84 -1.32
N PRO A 35 14.49 -5.94 -2.18
CA PRO A 35 15.18 -4.77 -2.71
C PRO A 35 14.23 -3.80 -3.45
N ILE A 36 13.29 -4.32 -4.25
CA ILE A 36 12.35 -3.50 -5.00
C ILE A 36 11.32 -2.82 -4.10
N GLU A 37 10.83 -3.50 -3.06
CA GLU A 37 9.95 -2.88 -2.05
C GLU A 37 10.66 -1.80 -1.24
N ARG A 38 11.95 -1.97 -0.93
CA ARG A 38 12.77 -0.90 -0.31
C ARG A 38 12.90 0.30 -1.23
N ARG A 39 13.09 0.05 -2.52
CA ARG A 39 13.19 1.11 -3.52
C ARG A 39 11.87 1.87 -3.63
N LEU A 40 10.74 1.17 -3.68
CA LEU A 40 9.40 1.76 -3.66
C LEU A 40 9.19 2.67 -2.46
N GLU A 41 9.50 2.18 -1.27
CA GLU A 41 9.40 2.97 -0.04
C GLU A 41 10.23 4.26 -0.11
N GLN A 42 11.47 4.20 -0.61
CA GLN A 42 12.31 5.38 -0.78
C GLN A 42 11.72 6.35 -1.80
N THR A 43 11.29 5.86 -2.96
CA THR A 43 10.70 6.69 -4.03
C THR A 43 9.45 7.43 -3.54
N ILE A 44 8.56 6.76 -2.79
CA ILE A 44 7.37 7.41 -2.21
C ILE A 44 7.78 8.52 -1.25
N LEU A 45 8.77 8.28 -0.38
CA LEU A 45 9.20 9.27 0.61
C LEU A 45 9.83 10.51 -0.04
N GLU A 46 10.65 10.30 -1.08
CA GLU A 46 11.30 11.36 -1.86
C GLU A 46 10.29 12.21 -2.64
N ASP A 47 9.40 11.55 -3.39
CA ASP A 47 8.36 12.22 -4.16
C ASP A 47 7.39 12.97 -3.24
N ALA A 48 6.95 12.34 -2.14
CA ALA A 48 6.08 12.99 -1.17
C ALA A 48 6.71 14.23 -0.53
N ALA A 49 8.01 14.21 -0.24
CA ALA A 49 8.71 15.39 0.27
C ALA A 49 8.72 16.53 -0.77
N ARG A 50 8.93 16.20 -2.05
CA ARG A 50 8.87 17.18 -3.15
C ARG A 50 7.48 17.78 -3.31
N TYR A 51 6.45 16.95 -3.34
CA TYR A 51 5.07 17.37 -3.53
C TYR A 51 4.53 18.17 -2.34
N ALA A 52 4.75 17.68 -1.12
CA ALA A 52 4.35 18.38 0.10
C ALA A 52 5.00 19.77 0.20
N LYS A 53 6.29 19.89 -0.15
CA LYS A 53 6.98 21.19 -0.19
C LYS A 53 6.33 22.16 -1.18
N ARG A 54 5.92 21.70 -2.36
CA ARG A 54 5.23 22.54 -3.36
C ARG A 54 3.85 23.00 -2.88
N LEU A 55 3.15 22.15 -2.13
CA LEU A 55 1.84 22.45 -1.56
C LEU A 55 1.90 23.21 -0.22
N GLY A 56 3.09 23.48 0.31
CA GLY A 56 3.25 24.09 1.64
C GLY A 56 2.74 23.21 2.79
N MET A 57 2.72 21.90 2.60
CA MET A 57 2.22 20.92 3.57
C MET A 57 3.35 20.15 4.25
N ASP A 58 3.09 19.65 5.46
CA ASP A 58 3.93 18.60 6.05
C ASP A 58 3.81 17.31 5.22
N ARG A 59 4.93 16.60 5.06
CA ARG A 59 5.00 15.35 4.27
C ARG A 59 4.05 14.30 4.80
N ARG A 60 3.89 14.16 6.13
CA ARG A 60 3.00 13.14 6.71
C ARG A 60 1.54 13.51 6.53
N LEU A 61 1.22 14.79 6.65
CA LEU A 61 -0.12 15.28 6.36
C LEU A 61 -0.46 15.03 4.89
N PHE A 62 0.47 15.33 3.98
CA PHE A 62 0.33 15.04 2.55
C PHE A 62 0.13 13.55 2.27
N LEU A 63 0.92 12.65 2.88
CA LEU A 63 0.77 11.19 2.68
C LEU A 63 -0.59 10.64 3.15
N ARG A 64 -1.37 11.41 3.93
CA ARG A 64 -2.73 11.05 4.37
C ARG A 64 -3.84 11.60 3.46
N THR A 65 -3.51 12.33 2.39
CA THR A 65 -4.50 12.86 1.43
C THR A 65 -4.64 11.93 0.22
N SER A 66 -5.61 12.23 -0.64
CA SER A 66 -5.74 11.60 -1.97
C SER A 66 -4.49 11.81 -2.83
N GLY A 67 -3.88 12.99 -2.79
CA GLY A 67 -2.62 13.28 -3.49
C GLY A 67 -1.45 12.43 -2.98
N GLY A 68 -1.43 12.11 -1.69
CA GLY A 68 -0.50 11.14 -1.10
C GLY A 68 -0.67 9.72 -1.67
N MET A 69 -1.91 9.28 -1.87
CA MET A 69 -2.21 8.00 -2.53
C MET A 69 -1.81 8.02 -4.01
N ALA A 70 -2.14 9.09 -4.75
CA ALA A 70 -1.74 9.27 -6.15
C ALA A 70 -0.21 9.23 -6.30
N CYS A 71 0.53 9.88 -5.40
CA CYS A 71 1.98 9.80 -5.32
C CYS A 71 2.49 8.36 -5.18
N ALA A 72 1.81 7.53 -4.40
CA ALA A 72 2.19 6.13 -4.21
C ALA A 72 1.92 5.28 -5.46
N PHE A 73 0.79 5.49 -6.14
CA PHE A 73 0.50 4.82 -7.40
C PHE A 73 1.47 5.22 -8.53
N LEU A 74 1.85 6.50 -8.61
CA LEU A 74 2.90 6.94 -9.53
C LEU A 74 4.23 6.24 -9.23
N ALA A 75 4.60 6.07 -7.96
CA ALA A 75 5.81 5.35 -7.57
C ALA A 75 5.75 3.85 -7.93
N LEU A 76 4.58 3.23 -7.81
CA LEU A 76 4.34 1.85 -8.25
C LEU A 76 4.50 1.74 -9.77
N ASN A 77 3.89 2.65 -10.54
CA ASN A 77 4.02 2.66 -12.00
C ASN A 77 5.48 2.77 -12.45
N LYS A 78 6.24 3.68 -11.82
CA LYS A 78 7.67 3.89 -12.10
C LYS A 78 8.53 2.63 -11.91
N LEU A 79 8.17 1.75 -10.97
CA LEU A 79 9.02 0.62 -10.57
C LEU A 79 8.55 -0.73 -11.13
N PHE A 80 7.24 -0.90 -11.30
CA PHE A 80 6.66 -2.16 -11.73
C PHE A 80 6.09 -2.11 -13.16
N GLY A 81 5.85 -0.91 -13.70
CA GLY A 81 5.19 -0.69 -14.99
C GLY A 81 3.81 -0.06 -14.84
N ASP A 82 3.22 0.40 -15.94
CA ASP A 82 1.98 1.18 -15.93
C ASP A 82 0.75 0.31 -15.61
N PHE A 83 0.46 0.15 -14.33
CA PHE A 83 -0.67 -0.64 -13.82
C PHE A 83 -1.81 0.22 -13.27
N TYR A 84 -1.51 1.43 -12.80
CA TYR A 84 -2.47 2.33 -12.19
C TYR A 84 -2.73 3.51 -13.13
N ASP A 85 -4.00 3.79 -13.43
CA ASP A 85 -4.40 4.99 -14.16
C ASP A 85 -4.38 6.19 -13.20
N VAL A 86 -3.23 6.87 -13.13
CA VAL A 86 -3.01 8.04 -12.28
C VAL A 86 -2.13 9.07 -12.98
N ASP A 87 -2.58 10.32 -13.00
CA ASP A 87 -1.81 11.44 -13.55
C ASP A 87 -1.05 12.20 -12.46
N GLU A 88 0.10 12.80 -12.80
CA GLU A 88 0.86 13.62 -11.84
C GLU A 88 0.05 14.83 -11.33
N ALA A 89 -0.89 15.34 -12.12
CA ALA A 89 -1.79 16.41 -11.71
C ALA A 89 -2.67 16.02 -10.49
N GLU A 90 -3.04 14.74 -10.37
CA GLU A 90 -3.87 14.22 -9.26
C GLU A 90 -3.15 14.30 -7.91
N VAL A 91 -1.83 14.46 -7.92
CA VAL A 91 -1.05 14.70 -6.70
C VAL A 91 -1.35 16.06 -6.08
N TYR A 92 -1.65 17.07 -6.90
CA TYR A 92 -1.84 18.46 -6.46
C TYR A 92 -3.31 18.84 -6.29
N GLU A 93 -4.17 18.25 -7.12
CA GLU A 93 -5.57 18.63 -7.26
C GLU A 93 -6.47 17.44 -6.90
N PRO A 94 -7.06 17.39 -5.69
CA PRO A 94 -8.04 16.36 -5.33
C PRO A 94 -9.24 16.32 -6.28
N ALA A 95 -9.54 17.45 -6.94
CA ALA A 95 -10.59 17.55 -7.95
C ALA A 95 -10.18 16.98 -9.32
N ALA A 96 -8.89 16.77 -9.62
CA ALA A 96 -8.44 16.16 -10.87
C ALA A 96 -8.79 14.67 -10.98
N THR A 97 -9.12 14.01 -9.86
CA THR A 97 -9.67 12.63 -9.82
C THR A 97 -11.11 12.55 -10.35
N ARG A 98 -11.79 13.70 -10.48
CA ARG A 98 -13.24 13.80 -10.65
C ARG A 98 -13.71 13.55 -12.09
N GLU A 99 -13.48 12.36 -12.65
CA GLU A 99 -14.39 11.74 -13.65
C GLU A 99 -13.99 10.35 -14.19
N LYS A 100 -12.97 9.66 -13.65
CA LYS A 100 -12.54 8.38 -14.26
C LYS A 100 -13.53 7.22 -14.03
N LEU A 101 -14.29 7.23 -12.94
CA LEU A 101 -15.21 6.14 -12.61
C LEU A 101 -16.65 6.42 -13.07
N PRO A 102 -17.30 5.47 -13.78
CA PRO A 102 -18.72 5.55 -14.09
C PRO A 102 -19.60 5.81 -12.86
N LYS A 103 -20.61 6.67 -13.02
CA LYS A 103 -21.61 6.90 -11.98
C LYS A 103 -22.47 5.65 -11.79
N GLY A 104 -22.84 5.35 -10.54
CA GLY A 104 -23.69 4.20 -10.20
C GLY A 104 -22.94 2.87 -10.03
N MET A 105 -21.61 2.90 -9.94
CA MET A 105 -20.84 1.70 -9.59
C MET A 105 -21.07 1.27 -8.14
N PHE A 106 -21.27 -0.04 -7.95
CA PHE A 106 -21.22 -0.70 -6.66
C PHE A 106 -19.85 -1.35 -6.49
N ILE A 107 -19.12 -0.98 -5.43
CA ILE A 107 -17.81 -1.56 -5.09
C ILE A 107 -18.03 -2.53 -3.94
N LEU A 108 -17.67 -3.79 -4.15
CA LEU A 108 -17.66 -4.84 -3.13
C LEU A 108 -16.23 -5.31 -2.91
N ASP A 109 -15.71 -5.16 -1.69
CA ASP A 109 -14.49 -5.82 -1.24
C ASP A 109 -14.87 -7.13 -0.55
N SER A 110 -14.52 -8.27 -1.16
CA SER A 110 -14.75 -9.60 -0.63
C SER A 110 -13.40 -10.24 -0.30
N GLN A 111 -13.12 -10.40 0.99
CA GLN A 111 -11.87 -10.95 1.47
C GLN A 111 -12.05 -12.43 1.84
N THR A 112 -11.24 -13.33 1.28
CA THR A 112 -11.20 -14.75 1.66
C THR A 112 -10.03 -15.01 2.59
N HIS A 113 -10.29 -15.62 3.75
CA HIS A 113 -9.26 -16.06 4.69
C HIS A 113 -9.00 -17.56 4.52
N PHE A 114 -7.74 -17.95 4.29
CA PHE A 114 -7.33 -19.35 4.25
C PHE A 114 -6.98 -19.80 5.67
N CYS A 115 -7.94 -20.40 6.37
CA CYS A 115 -7.64 -21.10 7.62
C CYS A 115 -6.93 -22.41 7.27
N GLN A 116 -5.66 -22.56 7.66
CA GLN A 116 -5.08 -23.90 7.72
C GLN A 116 -5.67 -24.61 8.93
N ASP A 117 -6.72 -25.40 8.70
CA ASP A 117 -7.37 -26.16 9.75
C ASP A 117 -6.38 -27.16 10.36
N GLY A 118 -6.10 -27.00 11.65
CA GLY A 118 -5.61 -28.08 12.50
C GLY A 118 -6.66 -29.17 12.74
N MET A 119 -7.78 -29.16 12.01
CA MET A 119 -8.75 -30.24 12.04
C MET A 119 -8.12 -31.47 11.39
N LYS A 120 -7.76 -32.44 12.24
CA LYS A 120 -7.54 -33.82 11.83
C LYS A 120 -8.87 -34.36 11.29
N THR A 121 -9.14 -34.13 10.02
CA THR A 121 -10.17 -34.91 9.32
C THR A 121 -9.59 -36.32 9.19
N ASN A 122 -10.18 -37.28 9.89
CA ASN A 122 -9.82 -38.71 9.82
C ASN A 122 -10.20 -39.33 8.45
N LEU A 123 -9.97 -38.61 7.35
CA LEU A 123 -10.27 -39.01 5.98
C LEU A 123 -9.25 -40.01 5.41
N ARG A 124 -8.34 -40.56 6.24
CA ARG A 124 -7.38 -41.61 5.86
C ARG A 124 -7.40 -42.80 6.81
N GLY A 125 -8.58 -43.18 7.30
CA GLY A 125 -8.77 -44.33 8.20
C GLY A 125 -9.83 -45.34 7.76
N MET A 126 -10.23 -45.33 6.48
CA MET A 126 -11.15 -46.34 5.94
C MET A 126 -10.44 -47.10 4.81
N SER A 127 -9.62 -48.09 5.18
CA SER A 127 -9.36 -49.28 4.36
C SER A 127 -9.46 -50.49 5.26
#